data_AF-A0A7X8ESF8-F1
#
_entry.id   AF-A0A7X8ESF8-F1
#
_cell.length_a   1.000
_cell.length_b   1.000
_cell.length_c   1.000
_cell.angle_alpha   90.00
_cell.angle_beta   90.00
_cell.angle_gamma   90.00
#
_symmetry.space_group_name_H-M   'P 1'
#
loop_
_entity.id
_entity.type
_entity.pdbx_description
1 polymer ?
#
loop_
_entity_poly.entity_id
_entity_poly.type
_entity_poly.pdbx_seq_one_letter_code
_entity_poly.pdbx_strand_id
1 'polypeptide(L)' 'LVANHGPFAWGKNAMDAVHQGIVLEEVAKMAIFTRQINANAGKMQQELADKHYYRKHGAGAYYGQK' A
#
# COMPACT_ATOMS: atom_id res chain seq x y z
N LEU A 1 -3.50 2.90 -11.48
CA LEU A 1 -3.34 4.30 -11.92
C LEU A 1 -3.64 4.36 -13.40
N VAL A 2 -4.54 5.24 -13.81
CA VAL A 2 -4.78 5.49 -15.24
C VAL A 2 -3.89 6.65 -15.66
N ALA A 3 -3.07 6.44 -16.68
CA ALA A 3 -2.10 7.43 -17.15
C ALA A 3 -2.82 8.74 -17.54
N ASN A 4 -2.23 9.87 -17.13
CA ASN A 4 -2.76 11.23 -17.36
C ASN A 4 -4.18 11.47 -16.81
N HIS A 5 -4.63 10.67 -15.84
CA HIS A 5 -5.94 10.81 -15.23
C HIS A 5 -5.83 10.74 -13.70
N GLY A 6 -5.91 9.55 -13.13
CA GLY A 6 -5.91 9.42 -11.67
C GLY A 6 -5.97 7.98 -11.15
N PRO A 7 -6.03 7.83 -9.82
CA PRO A 7 -6.18 6.54 -9.17
C PRO A 7 -7.62 6.01 -9.25
N PHE A 8 -7.72 4.69 -9.25
CA PHE A 8 -8.97 3.96 -8.98
C PHE A 8 -8.67 3.01 -7.82
N ALA A 9 -9.55 2.97 -6.82
CA ALA A 9 -9.46 2.10 -5.66
C ALA A 9 -10.81 1.42 -5.42
N TRP A 10 -10.76 0.25 -4.80
CA TRP A 10 -11.92 -0.59 -4.53
C TRP A 10 -11.74 -1.31 -3.19
N GLY A 11 -12.83 -1.77 -2.61
CA GLY A 11 -12.87 -2.47 -1.34
C GLY A 11 -14.13 -3.30 -1.20
N LYS A 12 -14.27 -4.04 -0.10
CA LYS A 12 -15.42 -4.92 0.17
C LYS A 12 -16.73 -4.16 0.32
N ASN A 13 -16.66 -2.89 0.71
CA ASN A 13 -17.77 -1.96 0.82
C ASN A 13 -17.26 -0.53 0.56
N ALA A 14 -18.17 0.45 0.51
CA ALA A 14 -17.82 1.83 0.21
C ALA A 14 -16.77 2.43 1.17
N MET A 15 -16.89 2.15 2.48
CA MET A 15 -15.93 2.66 3.47
C MET A 15 -14.54 2.03 3.31
N ASP A 16 -14.47 0.73 3.02
CA ASP A 16 -13.20 0.06 2.72
C ASP A 16 -12.58 0.62 1.44
N ALA A 17 -13.37 0.87 0.38
CA ALA A 17 -12.88 1.47 -0.86
C ALA A 17 -12.28 2.88 -0.63
N VAL A 18 -12.92 3.71 0.21
CA VAL A 18 -12.39 5.02 0.60
C VAL A 18 -11.08 4.86 1.37
N HIS A 19 -11.01 3.92 2.32
CA HIS A 19 -9.77 3.64 3.06
C HIS A 19 -8.63 3.24 2.12
N GLN A 20 -8.87 2.35 1.16
CA GLN A 20 -7.86 1.97 0.17
C GLN A 20 -7.43 3.15 -0.72
N GLY A 21 -8.37 4.05 -1.07
CA GLY A 21 -8.07 5.27 -1.80
C GLY A 21 -7.14 6.22 -1.04
N ILE A 22 -7.38 6.42 0.25
CA ILE A 22 -6.52 7.24 1.12
C ILE A 22 -5.13 6.60 1.24
N VAL A 23 -5.06 5.28 1.49
CA VAL A 23 -3.77 4.59 1.59
C VAL A 23 -2.97 4.70 0.29
N LEU A 24 -3.63 4.58 -0.88
CA LEU A 24 -3.00 4.73 -2.19
C LEU A 24 -2.38 6.12 -2.37
N GLU A 25 -3.07 7.18 -1.93
CA GLU A 25 -2.55 8.55 -2.00
C GLU A 25 -1.34 8.73 -1.06
N GLU A 26 -1.43 8.26 0.19
CA GLU A 26 -0.34 8.39 1.16
C GLU A 26 0.94 7.68 0.70
N VAL A 27 0.82 6.45 0.16
CA VAL A 27 2.00 5.75 -0.36
C VAL A 27 2.57 6.40 -1.62
N ALA A 28 1.73 7.00 -2.48
CA ALA A 28 2.19 7.74 -3.64
C ALA A 28 2.99 8.99 -3.23
N LYS A 29 2.47 9.77 -2.28
CA LYS A 29 3.16 10.93 -1.72
C LYS A 29 4.49 10.56 -1.07
N MET A 30 4.51 9.51 -0.24
CA MET A 30 5.75 9.03 0.38
C MET A 30 6.77 8.56 -0.68
N ALA A 31 6.33 7.86 -1.73
CA ALA A 31 7.21 7.38 -2.78
C ALA A 31 7.91 8.52 -3.54
N ILE A 32 7.22 9.65 -3.78
CA ILE A 32 7.84 10.85 -4.39
C ILE A 32 9.02 11.32 -3.54
N PHE A 33 8.80 11.52 -2.23
CA PHE A 33 9.86 11.99 -1.33
C PHE A 33 10.97 10.95 -1.14
N THR A 34 10.65 9.65 -1.05
CA THR A 34 11.66 8.59 -0.99
C THR A 34 12.60 8.64 -2.19
N ARG A 35 12.06 8.84 -3.40
CA ARG A 35 12.86 8.90 -4.63
C ARG A 35 13.66 10.21 -4.73
N GLN A 36 13.13 11.30 -4.19
CA GLN A 36 13.87 12.56 -4.08
C GLN A 36 15.05 12.45 -3.11
N ILE A 37 14.89 11.74 -1.99
CA ILE A 37 15.96 11.51 -1.01
C ILE A 37 17.00 10.52 -1.54
N ASN A 38 16.54 9.44 -2.19
CA ASN A 38 17.41 8.41 -2.74
C ASN A 38 16.86 7.90 -4.08
N ALA A 39 17.46 8.37 -5.18
CA ALA A 39 17.08 7.97 -6.53
C ALA A 39 17.27 6.46 -6.78
N ASN A 40 18.20 5.82 -6.05
CA ASN A 40 18.48 4.39 -6.12
C ASN A 40 17.63 3.56 -5.14
N ALA A 41 16.67 4.18 -4.44
CA ALA A 41 15.75 3.45 -3.58
C ALA A 41 14.97 2.40 -4.40
N GLY A 42 15.19 1.13 -4.06
CA GLY A 42 14.54 -0.01 -4.69
C GLY A 42 13.22 -0.38 -4.03
N LYS A 43 12.68 -1.54 -4.43
CA LYS A 43 11.51 -2.13 -3.77
C LYS A 43 11.88 -2.60 -2.35
N MET A 44 10.89 -2.66 -1.47
CA MET A 44 11.01 -3.34 -0.18
C MET A 44 11.33 -4.84 -0.40
N GLN A 45 11.98 -5.47 0.59
CA GLN A 45 12.16 -6.91 0.66
C GLN A 45 10.81 -7.64 0.49
N GLN A 46 10.78 -8.67 -0.37
CA GLN A 46 9.54 -9.38 -0.71
C GLN A 46 8.97 -10.09 0.51
N GLU A 47 9.82 -10.67 1.34
CA GLU A 47 9.46 -11.39 2.57
C GLU A 47 8.72 -10.47 3.54
N LEU A 48 9.15 -9.21 3.64
CA LEU A 48 8.52 -8.22 4.51
C LEU A 48 7.17 -7.76 3.93
N ALA A 49 7.10 -7.52 2.62
CA ALA A 49 5.85 -7.17 1.95
C ALA A 49 4.80 -8.27 2.13
N ASP A 50 5.18 -9.52 1.88
CA ASP A 50 4.32 -10.70 2.03
C ASP A 50 3.86 -10.86 3.47
N LYS A 51 4.78 -10.77 4.44
CA LYS A 51 4.44 -10.82 5.87
C LYS A 51 3.39 -9.78 6.24
N HIS A 52 3.54 -8.53 5.79
CA HIS A 52 2.60 -7.46 6.11
C HIS A 52 1.24 -7.66 5.47
N TYR A 53 1.19 -8.14 4.22
CA TYR A 53 -0.06 -8.42 3.51
C TYR A 53 -0.80 -9.62 4.14
N TYR A 54 -0.14 -10.78 4.23
CA TYR A 54 -0.76 -12.01 4.72
C TYR A 54 -1.13 -11.93 6.21
N ARG A 55 -0.44 -11.11 7.00
CA ARG A 55 -0.85 -10.83 8.40
C ARG A 55 -2.28 -10.28 8.48
N LYS A 56 -2.72 -9.45 7.52
CA LYS A 56 -4.05 -8.83 7.54
C LYS A 56 -5.08 -9.58 6.69
N HIS A 57 -4.63 -10.26 5.63
CA HIS A 57 -5.51 -10.79 4.59
C HIS A 57 -5.38 -12.31 4.36
N GLY A 58 -4.47 -13.00 5.05
CA GLY A 58 -4.28 -14.45 4.94
C GLY A 58 -5.20 -15.27 5.85
N ALA A 59 -5.20 -16.60 5.66
CA ALA A 59 -6.05 -17.54 6.42
C ALA A 59 -5.82 -17.52 7.94
N GLY A 60 -4.64 -17.06 8.39
CA GLY A 60 -4.27 -16.89 9.81
C GLY A 60 -4.13 -15.43 10.24
N ALA A 61 -4.91 -14.51 9.64
CA ALA A 61 -4.78 -13.08 9.89
C ALA A 61 -4.89 -12.74 11.39
N TYR A 62 -4.02 -11.84 11.86
CA TYR A 62 -3.98 -11.38 13.25
C TYR A 62 -3.65 -9.89 13.33
N TYR A 63 -4.08 -9.25 14.41
CA TYR A 63 -3.80 -7.84 14.68
C TYR A 63 -2.71 -7.69 15.77
N GLY A 64 -1.79 -6.75 15.60
CA GLY A 64 -0.67 -6.51 16.55
C GLY A 64 0.63 -7.26 16.21
N GLN A 65 1.56 -7.28 17.17
CA GLN A 65 2.73 -8.17 17.13
C GLN A 65 2.36 -9.49 17.82
N LYS A 66 2.67 -10.59 17.13
CA LYS A 66 2.85 -11.91 17.73
C LYS A 66 4.34 -12.14 17.86
#